data_AF-A0A2N1V1Y2-F1
#
_entry.id   AF-A0A2N1V1Y2-F1
#
_cell.length_a   1.000
_cell.length_b   1.000
_cell.length_c   1.000
_cell.angle_alpha   90.00
_cell.angle_beta   90.00
_cell.angle_gamma   90.00
#
_symmetry.space_group_name_H-M   'P 1'
#
loop_
_entity.id
_entity.type
_entity.pdbx_description
1 polymer ?
#
loop_
_entity_poly.entity_id
_entity_poly.type
_entity_poly.pdbx_seq_one_letter_code
_entity_poly.pdbx_strand_id
1 'polypeptide(L)'
;MPNLNVNGRTVDPGSIRHISVPEGETPQSYVKKNEALIRKNFRDEMYYEQEGKLYVTEDKFVVESMGGNLKDHKLRAGAVPAIPILLDNEPDAHKVTELVIEGAGKHQDWLKKELKVEQGDRVNLHDLQKQADKLFASQKFLEVDFSPTATDKGIKLTLSVKPVPEQISFVGVEASRSKAFETHFPKPLTAENIHKGMAALETALEQDPQHLLRGLSYQINNGELQIMASQVQVPTKLNLRGANAEDSAKVQSFFSQPLNHGAIEKGIGQLKDFYAKQGLVVPRLEFEVQGDQLHLDFGTSPMPTRTEFKGMSVYKPEDIQKLFPMPLTMENIQKGMLALKQKYADDGYLLMPQPADGPNSAPETVSADLQRGVLTINVAEARLSDIVVTGNDKTKAEVIRRELRAEADKPVNVKTLEQDLARVQGTGLFAHVNHTVEPDPEN
;
A
#
# COMPACT_ATOMS: atom_id res chain seq x y z
N MET A 1 -0.12 -5.86 3.94
CA MET A 1 -1.47 -5.54 4.43
C MET A 1 -2.44 -5.81 3.28
N PRO A 2 -3.59 -6.44 3.52
CA PRO A 2 -4.52 -6.74 2.45
C PRO A 2 -5.20 -5.44 2.01
N ASN A 3 -4.94 -5.04 0.77
CA ASN A 3 -5.65 -3.94 0.13
C ASN A 3 -7.06 -4.43 -0.18
N LEU A 4 -8.00 -4.03 0.66
CA LEU A 4 -9.41 -4.04 0.37
C LEU A 4 -9.78 -2.66 -0.19
N ASN A 5 -10.62 -2.71 -1.22
CA ASN A 5 -11.67 -1.75 -1.55
C ASN A 5 -11.37 -0.78 -2.70
N VAL A 6 -12.08 -1.00 -3.82
CA VAL A 6 -12.80 0.09 -4.47
C VAL A 6 -14.20 -0.43 -4.81
N ASN A 7 -15.20 0.11 -4.10
CA ASN A 7 -16.58 0.35 -4.52
C ASN A 7 -17.67 -0.74 -4.46
N GLY A 8 -18.61 -0.54 -3.54
CA GLY A 8 -19.82 -1.34 -3.43
C GLY A 8 -20.96 -0.90 -4.34
N ARG A 9 -21.15 -1.57 -5.48
CA ARG A 9 -22.29 -2.49 -5.71
C ARG A 9 -21.67 -3.88 -5.63
N THR A 10 -22.39 -4.84 -5.05
CA THR A 10 -22.01 -6.25 -4.93
C THR A 10 -21.84 -6.91 -6.30
N VAL A 11 -20.81 -6.51 -7.04
CA VAL A 11 -19.94 -7.45 -7.69
C VAL A 11 -19.25 -8.11 -6.51
N ASP A 12 -19.58 -9.36 -6.22
CA ASP A 12 -18.78 -10.12 -5.25
C ASP A 12 -17.30 -9.84 -5.61
N PRO A 13 -16.43 -9.38 -4.70
CA PRO A 13 -15.02 -9.18 -5.00
C PRO A 13 -14.36 -10.42 -5.62
N GLY A 14 -14.99 -11.60 -5.51
CA GLY A 14 -14.65 -12.82 -6.25
C GLY A 14 -15.14 -12.88 -7.70
N SER A 15 -15.87 -11.90 -8.23
CA SER A 15 -16.52 -11.98 -9.56
C SER A 15 -15.59 -11.58 -10.69
N ILE A 16 -14.52 -10.83 -10.48
CA ILE A 16 -13.50 -10.56 -11.51
C ILE A 16 -12.19 -11.13 -11.02
N ARG A 17 -11.65 -12.10 -11.74
CA ARG A 17 -10.48 -12.85 -11.30
C ARG A 17 -9.41 -12.81 -12.37
N HIS A 18 -8.20 -12.43 -11.99
CA HIS A 18 -7.05 -12.47 -12.89
C HIS A 18 -6.58 -13.92 -13.08
N ILE A 19 -6.35 -14.30 -14.33
CA ILE A 19 -5.85 -15.61 -14.71
C ILE A 19 -4.41 -15.45 -15.19
N SER A 20 -3.48 -16.08 -14.46
CA SER A 20 -2.07 -16.09 -14.86
C SER A 20 -1.89 -16.90 -16.13
N VAL A 21 -1.42 -16.23 -17.18
CA VAL A 21 -1.07 -16.84 -18.47
C VAL A 21 0.40 -17.29 -18.43
N PRO A 22 0.71 -18.54 -18.80
CA PRO A 22 2.09 -19.04 -18.85
C PRO A 22 2.99 -18.23 -19.78
N GLU A 23 4.27 -18.14 -19.43
CA GLU A 23 5.28 -17.44 -20.23
C GLU A 23 5.37 -18.04 -21.65
N GLY A 24 5.17 -17.19 -22.67
CA GLY A 24 5.11 -17.60 -24.09
C GLY A 24 3.70 -17.81 -24.65
N GLU A 25 2.63 -17.66 -23.86
CA GLU A 25 1.24 -17.68 -24.32
C GLU A 25 0.59 -16.29 -24.26
N THR A 26 -0.38 -16.03 -25.14
CA THR A 26 -1.26 -14.86 -25.03
C THR A 26 -2.56 -15.23 -24.31
N PRO A 27 -3.25 -14.29 -23.65
CA PRO A 27 -4.59 -14.52 -23.08
C PRO A 27 -5.54 -15.22 -24.07
N GLN A 28 -5.51 -14.78 -25.33
CA GLN A 28 -6.33 -15.35 -26.39
C GLN A 28 -5.93 -16.78 -26.77
N SER A 29 -4.63 -17.09 -26.85
CA SER A 29 -4.17 -18.46 -27.11
C SER A 29 -4.47 -19.38 -25.93
N TYR A 30 -4.37 -18.84 -24.71
CA TYR A 30 -4.62 -19.55 -23.46
C TYR A 30 -6.09 -19.95 -23.32
N VAL A 31 -7.03 -19.02 -23.49
CA VAL A 31 -8.48 -19.32 -23.42
C VAL A 31 -8.87 -20.34 -24.49
N LYS A 32 -8.35 -20.18 -25.72
CA LYS A 32 -8.62 -21.10 -26.82
C LYS A 32 -8.16 -22.54 -26.55
N LYS A 33 -7.01 -22.70 -25.92
CA LYS A 33 -6.43 -23.99 -25.54
C LYS A 33 -7.24 -24.71 -24.45
N ASN A 34 -7.90 -23.93 -23.59
CA ASN A 34 -8.51 -24.37 -22.34
C ASN A 34 -10.05 -24.42 -22.34
N GLU A 35 -10.67 -24.00 -23.45
CA GLU A 35 -12.11 -23.80 -23.58
C GLU A 35 -12.97 -25.00 -23.16
N ALA A 36 -12.51 -26.24 -23.44
CA ALA A 36 -13.27 -27.46 -23.10
C ALA A 36 -13.34 -27.70 -21.59
N LEU A 37 -12.27 -27.36 -20.85
CA LEU A 37 -12.21 -27.47 -19.40
C LEU A 37 -13.05 -26.37 -18.74
N ILE A 38 -12.94 -25.15 -19.27
CA ILE A 38 -13.71 -23.99 -18.85
C ILE A 38 -15.21 -24.28 -18.99
N ARG A 39 -15.68 -24.68 -20.17
CA ARG A 39 -17.11 -24.98 -20.40
C ARG A 39 -17.64 -26.16 -19.57
N LYS A 40 -16.76 -27.10 -19.19
CA LYS A 40 -17.15 -28.29 -18.42
C LYS A 40 -17.32 -27.96 -16.94
N ASN A 41 -16.42 -27.16 -16.38
CA ASN A 41 -16.35 -26.89 -14.95
C ASN A 41 -16.99 -25.54 -14.57
N PHE A 42 -17.08 -24.60 -15.52
CA PHE A 42 -17.45 -23.21 -15.27
C PHE A 42 -18.33 -22.68 -16.42
N ARG A 43 -19.62 -23.01 -16.37
CA ARG A 43 -20.57 -22.75 -17.48
C ARG A 43 -21.00 -21.29 -17.60
N ASP A 44 -20.88 -20.53 -16.52
CA ASP A 44 -21.39 -19.18 -16.41
C ASP A 44 -20.27 -18.12 -16.38
N GLU A 45 -19.01 -18.55 -16.51
CA GLU A 45 -17.83 -17.69 -16.58
C GLU A 45 -17.60 -17.13 -18.00
N MET A 46 -17.18 -15.87 -18.05
CA MET A 46 -16.77 -15.13 -19.24
C MET A 46 -15.36 -14.61 -19.06
N TYR A 47 -14.55 -14.82 -20.08
CA TYR A 47 -13.13 -14.49 -20.08
C TYR A 47 -12.90 -13.26 -20.96
N TYR A 48 -12.06 -12.34 -20.50
CA TYR A 48 -11.74 -11.11 -21.23
C TYR A 48 -10.29 -10.70 -20.99
N GLU A 49 -9.72 -9.96 -21.95
CA GLU A 49 -8.34 -9.48 -21.90
C GLU A 49 -8.33 -7.98 -21.61
N GLN A 50 -7.47 -7.55 -20.69
CA GLN A 50 -7.23 -6.14 -20.38
C GLN A 50 -5.74 -5.95 -20.12
N GLU A 51 -5.10 -4.98 -20.78
CA GLU A 51 -3.66 -4.69 -20.64
C GLU A 51 -2.74 -5.91 -20.85
N GLY A 52 -3.10 -6.82 -21.77
CA GLY A 52 -2.33 -8.03 -22.05
C GLY A 52 -2.45 -9.13 -20.98
N LYS A 53 -3.34 -8.94 -20.00
CA LYS A 53 -3.63 -9.88 -18.91
C LYS A 53 -5.02 -10.47 -19.08
N LEU A 54 -5.18 -11.72 -18.67
CA LEU A 54 -6.45 -12.45 -18.78
C LEU A 54 -7.25 -12.31 -17.49
N TYR A 55 -8.55 -12.08 -17.63
CA TYR A 55 -9.50 -11.98 -16.52
C TYR A 55 -10.72 -12.85 -16.80
N VAL A 56 -11.41 -13.28 -15.74
CA VAL A 56 -12.66 -14.05 -15.82
C VAL A 56 -13.71 -13.47 -14.88
N THR A 57 -14.97 -13.51 -15.31
CA THR A 57 -16.12 -13.12 -14.51
C THR A 57 -17.37 -13.93 -14.79
N GLU A 58 -18.17 -14.20 -13.77
CA GLU A 58 -19.51 -14.82 -13.92
C GLU A 58 -20.61 -13.77 -14.15
N ASP A 59 -20.26 -12.48 -14.02
CA ASP A 59 -21.22 -11.39 -14.09
C ASP A 59 -21.26 -10.80 -15.50
N LYS A 60 -22.37 -11.07 -16.22
CA LYS A 60 -22.62 -10.56 -17.58
C LYS A 60 -22.59 -9.04 -17.67
N PHE A 61 -22.94 -8.34 -16.60
CA PHE A 61 -22.93 -6.88 -16.57
C PHE A 61 -21.51 -6.32 -16.56
N VAL A 62 -20.53 -7.06 -16.02
CA VAL A 62 -19.13 -6.66 -16.00
C VAL A 62 -18.56 -6.61 -17.42
N VAL A 63 -18.73 -7.67 -18.23
CA VAL A 63 -18.20 -7.75 -19.60
C VAL A 63 -18.85 -6.73 -20.54
N GLU A 64 -20.15 -6.46 -20.36
CA GLU A 64 -20.88 -5.46 -21.14
C GLU A 64 -20.45 -4.02 -20.78
N SER A 65 -20.13 -3.76 -19.50
CA SER A 65 -19.63 -2.45 -19.04
C SER A 65 -18.22 -2.12 -19.54
N MET A 66 -17.42 -3.13 -19.89
CA MET A 66 -16.07 -2.99 -20.46
C MET A 66 -16.02 -2.95 -21.99
N GLY A 67 -17.18 -2.90 -22.67
CA GLY A 67 -17.26 -2.70 -24.13
C GLY A 67 -17.02 -3.92 -25.02
N GLY A 68 -17.06 -5.15 -24.48
CA GLY A 68 -16.86 -6.40 -25.23
C GLY A 68 -18.12 -6.92 -25.95
N ASN A 69 -17.99 -7.37 -27.21
CA ASN A 69 -19.09 -7.97 -27.98
C ASN A 69 -19.15 -9.50 -27.81
N LEU A 70 -20.22 -10.02 -27.19
CA LEU A 70 -20.41 -11.45 -26.86
C LEU A 70 -20.47 -12.41 -28.08
N LYS A 71 -20.62 -11.91 -29.31
CA LYS A 71 -20.97 -12.77 -30.46
C LYS A 71 -19.78 -13.46 -31.16
N ASP A 72 -18.54 -13.04 -30.89
CA ASP A 72 -17.38 -13.48 -31.70
C ASP A 72 -16.51 -14.59 -31.09
N HIS A 73 -16.84 -15.08 -29.89
CA HIS A 73 -15.97 -16.03 -29.15
C HIS A 73 -16.38 -17.51 -29.30
N LYS A 74 -16.81 -17.93 -30.50
CA LYS A 74 -17.00 -19.38 -30.81
C LYS A 74 -15.67 -19.98 -31.27
N LEU A 75 -14.84 -20.42 -30.34
CA LEU A 75 -13.58 -21.07 -30.64
C LEU A 75 -13.78 -22.57 -30.95
N ARG A 76 -12.98 -23.07 -31.90
CA ARG A 76 -12.95 -24.45 -32.40
C ARG A 76 -11.61 -25.12 -32.03
N ALA A 77 -11.69 -26.44 -31.89
CA ALA A 77 -10.94 -27.36 -31.02
C ALA A 77 -9.42 -27.61 -31.25
N GLY A 78 -8.73 -27.97 -30.15
CA GLY A 78 -7.46 -28.73 -30.10
C GLY A 78 -6.73 -28.70 -28.72
N ALA A 79 -6.62 -29.88 -28.05
CA ALA A 79 -5.87 -30.36 -26.86
C ALA A 79 -5.17 -29.44 -25.78
N VAL A 80 -5.22 -29.91 -24.51
CA VAL A 80 -5.12 -29.22 -23.19
C VAL A 80 -3.76 -29.35 -22.45
N PRO A 81 -3.34 -28.32 -21.67
CA PRO A 81 -2.60 -28.46 -20.39
C PRO A 81 -3.19 -27.61 -19.23
N ALA A 82 -2.68 -27.79 -18.00
CA ALA A 82 -3.29 -27.36 -16.72
C ALA A 82 -3.39 -25.82 -16.45
N ILE A 83 -4.45 -25.38 -15.73
CA ILE A 83 -4.81 -23.98 -15.41
C ILE A 83 -4.92 -23.77 -13.88
N PRO A 84 -4.35 -22.71 -13.27
CA PRO A 84 -4.68 -22.32 -11.89
C PRO A 84 -6.17 -21.90 -11.74
N ILE A 85 -6.87 -22.33 -10.68
CA ILE A 85 -8.30 -22.02 -10.43
C ILE A 85 -8.44 -21.30 -9.08
N LEU A 86 -9.39 -20.38 -8.95
CA LEU A 86 -9.91 -19.92 -7.67
C LEU A 86 -11.01 -20.86 -7.14
N LEU A 87 -10.95 -21.19 -5.85
CA LEU A 87 -11.98 -21.98 -5.16
C LEU A 87 -13.11 -21.05 -4.69
N ASP A 88 -14.34 -21.51 -4.82
CA ASP A 88 -15.52 -20.87 -4.23
C ASP A 88 -15.63 -21.18 -2.71
N ASN A 89 -16.59 -20.52 -2.07
CA ASN A 89 -16.94 -20.74 -0.67
C ASN A 89 -18.04 -21.80 -0.48
N GLU A 90 -18.43 -22.53 -1.54
CA GLU A 90 -19.47 -23.54 -1.41
C GLU A 90 -18.93 -24.74 -0.61
N PRO A 91 -19.68 -25.27 0.36
CA PRO A 91 -19.26 -26.44 1.13
C PRO A 91 -18.95 -27.61 0.20
N ASP A 92 -17.81 -28.26 0.42
CA ASP A 92 -17.38 -29.45 -0.34
C ASP A 92 -17.35 -29.26 -1.87
N ALA A 93 -17.08 -28.06 -2.40
CA ALA A 93 -17.18 -27.83 -3.84
C ALA A 93 -16.12 -28.57 -4.67
N HIS A 94 -14.86 -28.60 -4.21
CA HIS A 94 -13.74 -29.02 -5.06
C HIS A 94 -13.02 -30.28 -4.55
N LYS A 95 -12.99 -31.33 -5.36
CA LYS A 95 -12.30 -32.58 -5.01
C LYS A 95 -10.78 -32.47 -5.22
N VAL A 96 -10.00 -32.67 -4.16
CA VAL A 96 -8.54 -32.72 -4.20
C VAL A 96 -8.08 -34.03 -4.83
N THR A 97 -7.48 -33.94 -6.00
CA THR A 97 -6.95 -35.09 -6.76
C THR A 97 -5.46 -35.29 -6.56
N GLU A 98 -4.75 -34.24 -6.16
CA GLU A 98 -3.33 -34.25 -5.88
C GLU A 98 -3.06 -33.17 -4.83
N LEU A 99 -2.21 -33.47 -3.86
CA LEU A 99 -1.75 -32.52 -2.85
C LEU A 99 -0.23 -32.46 -2.92
N VAL A 100 0.31 -31.27 -3.17
CA VAL A 100 1.74 -31.00 -3.20
C VAL A 100 2.09 -30.03 -2.09
N ILE A 101 3.20 -30.26 -1.39
CA ILE A 101 3.71 -29.35 -0.37
C ILE A 101 5.10 -28.89 -0.82
N GLU A 102 5.27 -27.59 -0.96
CA GLU A 102 6.50 -26.94 -1.42
C GLU A 102 7.10 -26.08 -0.31
N GLY A 103 8.43 -25.96 -0.28
CA GLY A 103 9.15 -25.07 0.63
C GLY A 103 9.21 -25.50 2.11
N ALA A 104 8.57 -26.61 2.50
CA ALA A 104 8.47 -27.03 3.90
C ALA A 104 9.80 -27.38 4.60
N GLY A 105 10.85 -27.71 3.85
CA GLY A 105 12.15 -28.07 4.40
C GLY A 105 12.05 -29.16 5.48
N LYS A 106 12.61 -28.92 6.67
CA LYS A 106 12.56 -29.87 7.80
C LYS A 106 11.18 -30.09 8.40
N HIS A 107 10.18 -29.28 8.03
CA HIS A 107 8.82 -29.36 8.55
C HIS A 107 7.89 -30.24 7.71
N GLN A 108 8.40 -30.93 6.68
CA GLN A 108 7.60 -31.79 5.79
C GLN A 108 6.75 -32.82 6.56
N ASP A 109 7.36 -33.56 7.49
CA ASP A 109 6.67 -34.61 8.25
C ASP A 109 5.69 -34.06 9.28
N TRP A 110 5.98 -32.86 9.81
CA TRP A 110 5.06 -32.17 10.70
C TRP A 110 3.83 -31.68 9.94
N LEU A 111 4.02 -31.07 8.77
CA LEU A 111 2.92 -30.62 7.92
C LEU A 111 2.03 -31.78 7.50
N LYS A 112 2.59 -32.91 7.07
CA LYS A 112 1.80 -34.10 6.71
C LYS A 112 0.89 -34.60 7.85
N LYS A 113 1.29 -34.41 9.11
CA LYS A 113 0.49 -34.80 10.28
C LYS A 113 -0.53 -33.75 10.67
N GLU A 114 -0.21 -32.48 10.45
CA GLU A 114 -1.03 -31.34 10.85
C GLU A 114 -2.08 -30.96 9.80
N LEU A 115 -1.76 -31.20 8.52
CA LEU A 115 -2.69 -31.00 7.42
C LEU A 115 -3.88 -31.95 7.60
N LYS A 116 -5.07 -31.39 7.61
CA LYS A 116 -6.32 -32.16 7.69
C LYS A 116 -6.95 -32.38 6.31
N VAL A 117 -6.23 -32.03 5.24
CA VAL A 117 -6.64 -32.27 3.85
C VAL A 117 -5.78 -33.39 3.31
N GLU A 118 -6.43 -34.40 2.76
CA GLU A 118 -5.81 -35.51 2.06
C GLU A 118 -6.29 -35.59 0.61
N GLN A 119 -5.59 -36.41 -0.17
CA GLN A 119 -6.03 -36.73 -1.52
C GLN A 119 -7.39 -37.45 -1.47
N GLY A 120 -8.37 -36.92 -2.20
CA GLY A 120 -9.73 -37.43 -2.26
C GLY A 120 -10.74 -36.57 -1.51
N ASP A 121 -10.27 -35.73 -0.59
CA ASP A 121 -11.12 -34.81 0.18
C ASP A 121 -11.75 -33.74 -0.71
N ARG A 122 -12.82 -33.13 -0.20
CA ARG A 122 -13.46 -31.98 -0.82
C ARG A 122 -13.12 -30.76 0.03
N VAL A 123 -12.69 -29.69 -0.64
CA VAL A 123 -12.23 -28.46 0.01
C VAL A 123 -12.94 -27.25 -0.58
N ASN A 124 -13.03 -26.19 0.22
CA ASN A 124 -13.50 -24.86 -0.16
C ASN A 124 -12.48 -23.82 0.33
N LEU A 125 -12.64 -22.57 -0.11
CA LEU A 125 -11.71 -21.50 0.25
C LEU A 125 -11.68 -21.20 1.76
N HIS A 126 -12.85 -21.19 2.42
CA HIS A 126 -12.97 -20.89 3.84
C HIS A 126 -12.18 -21.87 4.73
N ASP A 127 -12.29 -23.17 4.46
CA ASP A 127 -11.62 -24.22 5.22
C ASP A 127 -10.11 -24.21 5.01
N LEU A 128 -9.66 -23.93 3.77
CA LEU A 128 -8.23 -23.77 3.47
C LEU A 128 -7.65 -22.53 4.13
N GLN A 129 -8.39 -21.40 4.16
CA GLN A 129 -7.96 -20.21 4.89
C GLN A 129 -7.82 -20.50 6.38
N LYS A 130 -8.82 -21.16 6.99
CA LYS A 130 -8.77 -21.56 8.41
C LYS A 130 -7.59 -22.51 8.70
N GLN A 131 -7.25 -23.39 7.77
CA GLN A 131 -6.05 -24.22 7.89
C GLN A 131 -4.77 -23.42 7.75
N ALA A 132 -4.69 -22.51 6.78
CA ALA A 132 -3.55 -21.62 6.60
C ALA A 132 -3.31 -20.80 7.87
N ASP A 133 -4.36 -20.21 8.45
CA ASP A 133 -4.31 -19.47 9.71
C ASP A 133 -3.79 -20.33 10.87
N LYS A 134 -4.22 -21.60 10.96
CA LYS A 134 -3.74 -22.53 11.99
C LYS A 134 -2.25 -22.87 11.81
N LEU A 135 -1.83 -23.13 10.58
CA LEU A 135 -0.43 -23.40 10.25
C LEU A 135 0.44 -22.16 10.51
N PHE A 136 -0.04 -20.97 10.17
CA PHE A 136 0.64 -19.70 10.45
C PHE A 136 0.75 -19.44 11.96
N ALA A 137 -0.33 -19.69 12.71
CA ALA A 137 -0.36 -19.58 14.17
C ALA A 137 0.60 -20.55 14.89
N SER A 138 1.12 -21.58 14.20
CA SER A 138 2.18 -22.44 14.74
C SER A 138 3.54 -21.73 14.86
N GLN A 139 3.68 -20.53 14.27
CA GLN A 139 4.90 -19.72 14.23
C GLN A 139 6.12 -20.41 13.58
N LYS A 140 5.88 -21.48 12.80
CA LYS A 140 6.94 -22.21 12.08
C LYS A 140 7.21 -21.65 10.69
N PHE A 141 6.30 -20.82 10.16
CA PHE A 141 6.38 -20.30 8.80
C PHE A 141 6.16 -18.78 8.78
N LEU A 142 6.82 -18.13 7.83
CA LEU A 142 6.63 -16.73 7.45
C LEU A 142 5.51 -16.56 6.43
N GLU A 143 5.23 -17.61 5.67
CA GLU A 143 4.31 -17.62 4.54
C GLU A 143 3.68 -19.01 4.47
N VAL A 144 2.36 -19.04 4.26
CA VAL A 144 1.55 -20.26 4.16
C VAL A 144 0.44 -19.97 3.17
N ASP A 145 0.51 -20.57 1.99
CA ASP A 145 -0.42 -20.31 0.91
C ASP A 145 -0.89 -21.60 0.25
N PHE A 146 -2.20 -21.69 0.03
CA PHE A 146 -2.81 -22.77 -0.74
C PHE A 146 -3.14 -22.27 -2.15
N SER A 147 -2.55 -22.93 -3.15
CA SER A 147 -2.69 -22.63 -4.56
C SER A 147 -3.37 -23.80 -5.29
N PRO A 148 -4.66 -23.69 -5.64
CA PRO A 148 -5.39 -24.71 -6.37
C PRO A 148 -5.17 -24.61 -7.90
N THR A 149 -5.06 -25.76 -8.56
CA THR A 149 -4.88 -25.88 -10.02
C THR A 149 -5.83 -26.93 -10.59
N ALA A 150 -6.48 -26.64 -11.71
CA ALA A 150 -7.43 -27.52 -12.38
C ALA A 150 -6.75 -28.80 -12.89
N THR A 151 -7.47 -29.91 -12.74
CA THR A 151 -7.15 -31.16 -13.43
C THR A 151 -8.42 -31.76 -14.05
N ASP A 152 -8.27 -32.73 -14.94
CA ASP A 152 -9.40 -33.40 -15.60
C ASP A 152 -10.37 -34.09 -14.62
N LYS A 153 -9.91 -34.36 -13.39
CA LYS A 153 -10.60 -35.16 -12.36
C LYS A 153 -10.94 -34.37 -11.08
N GLY A 154 -10.53 -33.10 -10.97
CA GLY A 154 -10.71 -32.26 -9.79
C GLY A 154 -9.66 -31.15 -9.71
N ILE A 155 -9.10 -30.93 -8.52
CA ILE A 155 -8.04 -29.92 -8.30
C ILE A 155 -6.73 -30.57 -7.83
N LYS A 156 -5.60 -30.05 -8.26
CA LYS A 156 -4.30 -30.20 -7.62
C LYS A 156 -4.14 -29.05 -6.63
N LEU A 157 -3.97 -29.34 -5.36
CA LEU A 157 -3.77 -28.35 -4.32
C LEU A 157 -2.27 -28.27 -3.98
N THR A 158 -1.64 -27.13 -4.21
CA THR A 158 -0.26 -26.88 -3.81
C THR A 158 -0.23 -26.03 -2.55
N LEU A 159 0.29 -26.56 -1.44
CA LEU A 159 0.62 -25.79 -0.25
C LEU A 159 2.06 -25.27 -0.38
N SER A 160 2.23 -23.97 -0.60
CA SER A 160 3.52 -23.30 -0.51
C SER A 160 3.72 -22.80 0.91
N VAL A 161 4.87 -23.12 1.52
CA VAL A 161 5.24 -22.56 2.82
C VAL A 161 6.68 -22.05 2.81
N LYS A 162 6.93 -21.01 3.60
CA LYS A 162 8.29 -20.51 3.85
C LYS A 162 8.62 -20.63 5.34
N PRO A 163 9.48 -21.55 5.76
CA PRO A 163 9.87 -21.69 7.16
C PRO A 163 10.47 -20.41 7.74
N VAL A 164 10.27 -20.19 9.04
CA VAL A 164 11.00 -19.14 9.76
C VAL A 164 12.49 -19.45 9.77
N PRO A 165 13.37 -18.45 9.59
CA PRO A 165 14.80 -18.66 9.70
C PRO A 165 15.20 -19.07 11.13
N GLU A 166 16.28 -19.83 11.23
CA GLU A 166 16.77 -20.35 12.53
C GLU A 166 17.99 -19.59 13.05
N GLN A 167 18.71 -18.96 12.13
CA GLN A 167 19.97 -18.29 12.34
C GLN A 167 19.86 -16.85 11.82
N ILE A 168 20.67 -16.00 12.42
CA ILE A 168 20.85 -14.61 12.02
C ILE A 168 22.32 -14.44 11.69
N SER A 169 22.62 -13.78 10.60
CA SER A 169 23.97 -13.27 10.34
C SER A 169 23.93 -11.79 10.02
N PHE A 170 25.07 -11.15 10.24
CA PHE A 170 25.24 -9.73 10.05
C PHE A 170 26.32 -9.49 9.01
N VAL A 171 25.98 -8.69 8.00
CA VAL A 171 26.91 -8.21 6.99
C VAL A 171 27.18 -6.74 7.26
N GLY A 172 28.46 -6.37 7.30
CA GLY A 172 28.87 -5.00 7.59
C GLY A 172 28.87 -4.63 9.07
N VAL A 173 28.72 -5.59 9.98
CA VAL A 173 28.88 -5.41 11.44
C VAL A 173 30.09 -6.19 11.93
N GLU A 174 30.85 -5.63 12.88
CA GLU A 174 31.93 -6.37 13.54
C GLU A 174 31.44 -7.62 14.27
N ALA A 175 32.14 -8.75 14.08
CA ALA A 175 31.77 -10.05 14.64
C ALA A 175 31.66 -10.07 16.18
N SER A 176 32.39 -9.19 16.87
CA SER A 176 32.34 -9.02 18.33
C SER A 176 30.96 -8.58 18.83
N ARG A 177 30.15 -7.94 17.98
CA ARG A 177 28.87 -7.33 18.32
C ARG A 177 27.66 -8.11 17.83
N SER A 178 27.84 -8.93 16.79
CA SER A 178 26.77 -9.74 16.20
C SER A 178 25.97 -10.50 17.26
N LYS A 179 26.65 -11.12 18.22
CA LYS A 179 25.99 -11.89 19.30
C LYS A 179 25.13 -11.02 20.23
N ALA A 180 25.52 -9.78 20.49
CA ALA A 180 24.69 -8.85 21.25
C ALA A 180 23.47 -8.44 20.42
N PHE A 181 23.65 -8.19 19.13
CA PHE A 181 22.57 -7.79 18.24
C PHE A 181 21.52 -8.88 18.00
N GLU A 182 21.94 -10.15 17.96
CA GLU A 182 21.01 -11.28 17.91
C GLU A 182 20.00 -11.26 19.06
N THR A 183 20.36 -10.73 20.23
CA THR A 183 19.46 -10.70 21.40
C THR A 183 18.26 -9.78 21.22
N HIS A 184 18.30 -8.86 20.26
CA HIS A 184 17.17 -8.00 19.93
C HIS A 184 16.05 -8.74 19.21
N PHE A 185 16.30 -9.94 18.67
CA PHE A 185 15.34 -10.69 17.85
C PHE A 185 14.68 -11.80 18.67
N PRO A 186 13.40 -11.65 19.06
CA PRO A 186 12.69 -12.69 19.77
C PRO A 186 12.55 -13.94 18.88
N LYS A 187 12.69 -15.14 19.48
CA LYS A 187 12.48 -16.40 18.77
C LYS A 187 11.06 -16.93 19.02
N PRO A 188 10.41 -17.58 18.04
CA PRO A 188 10.89 -17.86 16.68
C PRO A 188 10.93 -16.60 15.79
N LEU A 189 11.74 -16.59 14.73
CA LEU A 189 11.91 -15.45 13.82
C LEU A 189 10.71 -15.29 12.87
N THR A 190 9.53 -15.04 13.42
CA THR A 190 8.32 -14.66 12.68
C THR A 190 8.47 -13.27 12.07
N ALA A 191 7.61 -12.93 11.11
CA ALA A 191 7.62 -11.59 10.51
C ALA A 191 7.50 -10.48 11.57
N GLU A 192 6.64 -10.66 12.57
CA GLU A 192 6.47 -9.73 13.69
C GLU A 192 7.74 -9.61 14.54
N ASN A 193 8.37 -10.74 14.88
CA ASN A 193 9.58 -10.73 15.71
C ASN A 193 10.80 -10.20 14.97
N ILE A 194 10.91 -10.44 13.65
CA ILE A 194 11.92 -9.81 12.80
C ILE A 194 11.72 -8.31 12.79
N HIS A 195 10.50 -7.82 12.59
CA HIS A 195 10.21 -6.38 12.60
C HIS A 195 10.57 -5.73 13.94
N LYS A 196 10.15 -6.35 15.06
CA LYS A 196 10.50 -5.90 16.42
C LYS A 196 12.02 -5.88 16.64
N GLY A 197 12.71 -6.92 16.19
CA GLY A 197 14.17 -7.00 16.33
C GLY A 197 14.91 -5.98 15.48
N MET A 198 14.46 -5.72 14.25
CA MET A 198 15.01 -4.66 13.40
C MET A 198 14.83 -3.28 14.02
N ALA A 199 13.64 -2.95 14.53
CA ALA A 199 13.39 -1.67 15.19
C ALA A 199 14.23 -1.49 16.47
N ALA A 200 14.36 -2.55 17.28
CA ALA A 200 15.20 -2.53 18.48
C ALA A 200 16.69 -2.39 18.14
N LEU A 201 17.15 -3.07 17.08
CA LEU A 201 18.52 -2.98 16.59
C LEU A 201 18.83 -1.58 16.03
N GLU A 202 17.91 -1.00 15.26
CA GLU A 202 18.00 0.36 14.76
C GLU A 202 18.16 1.35 15.91
N THR A 203 17.28 1.29 16.91
CA THR A 203 17.36 2.13 18.13
C THR A 203 18.70 1.97 18.85
N ALA A 204 19.19 0.72 19.01
CA ALA A 204 20.44 0.45 19.70
C ALA A 204 21.66 1.02 18.95
N LEU A 205 21.61 1.01 17.62
CA LEU A 205 22.66 1.53 16.75
C LEU A 205 22.60 3.05 16.57
N GLU A 206 21.42 3.67 16.61
CA GLU A 206 21.29 5.14 16.65
C GLU A 206 21.92 5.75 17.91
N GLN A 207 21.88 5.02 19.02
CA GLN A 207 22.50 5.40 20.29
C GLN A 207 24.00 5.10 20.34
N ASP A 208 24.55 4.46 19.30
CA ASP A 208 25.93 4.05 19.29
C ASP A 208 26.86 5.21 18.91
N PRO A 209 27.77 5.62 19.80
CA PRO A 209 28.67 6.72 19.51
C PRO A 209 29.73 6.40 18.44
N GLN A 210 29.89 5.13 18.06
CA GLN A 210 30.98 4.65 17.20
C GLN A 210 30.60 4.44 15.73
N HIS A 211 29.31 4.54 15.37
CA HIS A 211 28.87 4.31 13.99
C HIS A 211 27.81 5.32 13.54
N LEU A 212 27.79 5.56 12.23
CA LEU A 212 26.72 6.29 11.57
C LEU A 212 25.96 5.31 10.69
N LEU A 213 24.75 4.94 11.10
CA LEU A 213 23.91 4.08 10.28
C LEU A 213 23.34 4.87 9.11
N ARG A 214 23.46 4.30 7.90
CA ARG A 214 22.74 4.75 6.71
C ARG A 214 21.49 3.89 6.40
N GLY A 215 21.05 3.12 7.40
CA GLY A 215 19.91 2.21 7.30
C GLY A 215 20.28 0.75 7.51
N LEU A 216 19.31 -0.01 7.99
CA LEU A 216 19.36 -1.46 8.11
C LEU A 216 18.46 -2.07 7.03
N SER A 217 18.92 -3.16 6.42
CA SER A 217 18.08 -3.99 5.57
C SER A 217 18.26 -5.45 5.95
N TYR A 218 17.35 -6.31 5.53
CA TYR A 218 17.51 -7.74 5.73
C TYR A 218 17.00 -8.52 4.51
N GLN A 219 17.55 -9.72 4.37
CA GLN A 219 17.11 -10.71 3.39
C GLN A 219 17.04 -12.08 4.08
N ILE A 220 16.22 -12.97 3.53
CA ILE A 220 16.12 -14.34 4.04
C ILE A 220 16.56 -15.29 2.95
N ASN A 221 17.74 -15.88 3.14
CA ASN A 221 18.38 -16.77 2.18
C ASN A 221 18.63 -18.12 2.85
N ASN A 222 18.21 -19.21 2.23
CA ASN A 222 18.45 -20.59 2.71
C ASN A 222 18.09 -20.85 4.19
N GLY A 223 17.03 -20.21 4.70
CA GLY A 223 16.60 -20.37 6.11
C GLY A 223 17.44 -19.57 7.13
N GLU A 224 18.22 -18.60 6.66
CA GLU A 224 18.99 -17.67 7.46
C GLU A 224 18.49 -16.24 7.25
N LEU A 225 18.35 -15.47 8.34
CA LEU A 225 18.06 -14.04 8.31
C LEU A 225 19.39 -13.28 8.20
N GLN A 226 19.68 -12.75 7.02
CA GLN A 226 20.88 -11.95 6.76
C GLN A 226 20.54 -10.48 6.94
N ILE A 227 21.08 -9.86 7.97
CA ILE A 227 20.91 -8.43 8.25
C ILE A 227 22.10 -7.68 7.69
N MET A 228 21.85 -6.72 6.82
CA MET A 228 22.86 -5.89 6.19
C MET A 228 22.82 -4.50 6.82
N ALA A 229 23.93 -4.14 7.46
CA ALA A 229 24.14 -2.79 7.99
C ALA A 229 25.15 -2.07 7.11
N SER A 230 24.77 -0.94 6.53
CA SER A 230 25.74 -0.04 5.90
C SER A 230 26.43 0.79 6.98
N GLN A 231 27.56 0.27 7.49
CA GLN A 231 28.41 1.03 8.40
C GLN A 231 29.25 2.03 7.61
N VAL A 232 29.07 3.31 7.90
CA VAL A 232 29.99 4.37 7.48
C VAL A 232 30.84 4.78 8.67
N GLN A 233 32.12 5.04 8.43
CA GLN A 233 32.99 5.65 9.42
C GLN A 233 32.32 6.91 9.97
N VAL A 234 32.33 7.09 11.29
CA VAL A 234 31.81 8.32 11.88
C VAL A 234 32.68 9.50 11.43
N PRO A 235 32.13 10.49 10.72
CA PRO A 235 32.91 11.61 10.24
C PRO A 235 33.42 12.43 11.42
N THR A 236 34.67 12.88 11.34
CA THR A 236 35.25 13.79 12.35
C THR A 236 35.25 15.24 11.87
N LYS A 237 34.96 15.48 10.59
CA LYS A 237 34.95 16.81 9.99
C LYS A 237 33.55 17.18 9.53
N LEU A 238 33.17 18.43 9.80
CA LEU A 238 31.91 19.01 9.34
C LEU A 238 32.20 20.02 8.24
N ASN A 239 31.51 19.90 7.11
CA ASN A 239 31.50 20.85 6.02
C ASN A 239 30.09 21.45 5.90
N LEU A 240 29.96 22.73 6.27
CA LEU A 240 28.69 23.44 6.26
C LEU A 240 28.53 24.26 4.98
N ARG A 241 27.37 24.11 4.33
CA ARG A 241 26.88 24.99 3.26
C ARG A 241 25.52 25.53 3.64
N GLY A 242 25.29 26.83 3.43
CA GLY A 242 24.02 27.49 3.73
C GLY A 242 24.06 28.50 4.86
N ALA A 243 25.04 28.40 5.78
CA ALA A 243 25.27 29.42 6.80
C ALA A 243 25.95 30.66 6.20
N ASN A 244 25.52 31.85 6.62
CA ASN A 244 26.29 33.08 6.37
C ASN A 244 27.56 33.10 7.25
N ALA A 245 28.46 34.06 7.00
CA ALA A 245 29.73 34.15 7.73
C ALA A 245 29.57 34.40 9.24
N GLU A 246 28.51 35.09 9.66
CA GLU A 246 28.24 35.42 11.06
C GLU A 246 27.73 34.21 11.85
N ASP A 247 26.84 33.41 11.24
CA ASP A 247 26.20 32.27 11.86
C ASP A 247 27.08 31.00 11.83
N SER A 248 28.04 30.91 10.90
CA SER A 248 28.82 29.71 10.63
C SER A 248 29.47 29.10 11.89
N ALA A 249 30.14 29.92 12.71
CA ALA A 249 30.79 29.44 13.94
C ALA A 249 29.78 28.93 14.97
N LYS A 250 28.62 29.59 15.07
CA LYS A 250 27.56 29.19 16.00
C LYS A 250 26.90 27.89 15.54
N VAL A 251 26.58 27.78 14.25
CA VAL A 251 26.03 26.56 13.65
C VAL A 251 26.98 25.38 13.82
N GLN A 252 28.27 25.58 13.57
CA GLN A 252 29.28 24.53 13.75
C GLN A 252 29.34 24.02 15.19
N SER A 253 29.12 24.89 16.19
CA SER A 253 29.12 24.50 17.61
C SER A 253 27.96 23.57 18.01
N PHE A 254 26.91 23.45 17.20
CA PHE A 254 25.77 22.57 17.48
C PHE A 254 26.09 21.09 17.24
N PHE A 255 27.06 20.82 16.38
CA PHE A 255 27.43 19.48 15.97
C PHE A 255 28.61 18.98 16.81
N SER A 256 28.29 18.31 17.91
CA SER A 256 29.28 17.78 18.85
C SER A 256 30.02 16.57 18.27
N GLN A 257 31.32 16.46 18.56
CA GLN A 257 32.13 15.30 18.15
C GLN A 257 31.97 14.13 19.15
N PRO A 258 32.06 12.87 18.69
CA PRO A 258 32.12 12.46 17.28
C PRO A 258 30.77 12.67 16.58
N LEU A 259 30.76 12.97 15.27
CA LEU A 259 29.52 13.23 14.50
C LEU A 259 28.73 11.93 14.23
N ASN A 260 28.34 11.22 15.28
CA ASN A 260 27.45 10.07 15.19
C ASN A 260 26.00 10.51 14.93
N HIS A 261 25.10 9.54 14.71
CA HIS A 261 23.69 9.81 14.42
C HIS A 261 23.04 10.77 15.42
N GLY A 262 23.08 10.43 16.72
CA GLY A 262 22.46 11.25 17.77
C GLY A 262 23.07 12.66 17.89
N ALA A 263 24.38 12.82 17.67
CA ALA A 263 25.02 14.13 17.67
C ALA A 263 24.59 14.98 16.47
N ILE A 264 24.43 14.36 15.29
CA ILE A 264 23.94 15.03 14.07
C ILE A 264 22.50 15.46 14.25
N GLU A 265 21.62 14.57 14.70
CA GLU A 265 20.20 14.88 14.92
C GLU A 265 20.03 16.02 15.93
N LYS A 266 20.75 15.95 17.07
CA LYS A 266 20.74 17.01 18.07
C LYS A 266 21.26 18.32 17.48
N GLY A 267 22.32 18.28 16.68
CA GLY A 267 22.87 19.44 15.99
C GLY A 267 21.87 20.06 15.00
N ILE A 268 21.16 19.23 14.22
CA ILE A 268 20.09 19.66 13.31
C ILE A 268 18.94 20.31 14.09
N GLY A 269 18.54 19.75 15.23
CA GLY A 269 17.53 20.35 16.11
C GLY A 269 17.94 21.74 16.59
N GLN A 270 19.17 21.86 17.11
CA GLN A 270 19.72 23.14 17.56
C GLN A 270 19.87 24.16 16.41
N LEU A 271 20.26 23.71 15.21
CA LEU A 271 20.30 24.52 13.99
C LEU A 271 18.91 25.08 13.64
N LYS A 272 17.87 24.23 13.64
CA LYS A 272 16.50 24.66 13.37
C LYS A 272 16.00 25.66 14.40
N ASP A 273 16.24 25.39 15.70
CA ASP A 273 15.86 26.30 16.80
C ASP A 273 16.57 27.65 16.71
N PHE A 274 17.84 27.64 16.32
CA PHE A 274 18.64 28.84 16.18
C PHE A 274 18.06 29.77 15.11
N TYR A 275 17.77 29.25 13.92
CA TYR A 275 17.17 30.04 12.85
C TYR A 275 15.71 30.41 13.15
N ALA A 276 14.95 29.53 13.81
CA ALA A 276 13.58 29.84 14.25
C ALA A 276 13.53 31.08 15.17
N LYS A 277 14.48 31.22 16.10
CA LYS A 277 14.59 32.39 16.98
C LYS A 277 14.90 33.69 16.23
N GLN A 278 15.46 33.60 15.03
CA GLN A 278 15.71 34.73 14.14
C GLN A 278 14.54 35.01 13.18
N GLY A 279 13.42 34.28 13.32
CA GLY A 279 12.28 34.40 12.41
C GLY A 279 12.53 33.75 11.04
N LEU A 280 13.42 32.76 10.97
CA LEU A 280 13.73 31.99 9.77
C LEU A 280 13.32 30.52 9.93
N VAL A 281 13.04 29.85 8.84
CA VAL A 281 12.83 28.40 8.76
C VAL A 281 13.91 27.76 7.90
N VAL A 282 14.17 26.47 8.12
CA VAL A 282 15.14 25.67 7.36
C VAL A 282 14.37 24.63 6.52
N PRO A 283 13.77 25.02 5.37
CA PRO A 283 12.90 24.12 4.61
C PRO A 283 13.66 23.08 3.79
N ARG A 284 14.92 23.36 3.46
CA ARG A 284 15.82 22.42 2.78
C ARG A 284 16.99 22.10 3.70
N LEU A 285 17.20 20.83 3.97
CA LEU A 285 18.36 20.33 4.69
C LEU A 285 18.70 18.94 4.14
N GLU A 286 19.90 18.82 3.61
CA GLU A 286 20.46 17.59 3.08
C GLU A 286 21.80 17.35 3.79
N PHE A 287 22.08 16.09 4.11
CA PHE A 287 23.39 15.72 4.62
C PHE A 287 23.91 14.46 3.94
N GLU A 288 25.22 14.41 3.77
CA GLU A 288 25.90 13.29 3.17
C GLU A 288 27.24 13.04 3.88
N VAL A 289 27.55 11.78 4.14
CA VAL A 289 28.86 11.38 4.67
C VAL A 289 29.76 10.90 3.54
N GLN A 290 30.86 11.60 3.28
CA GLN A 290 31.88 11.21 2.31
C GLN A 290 33.21 10.98 3.04
N GLY A 291 33.56 9.70 3.24
CA GLY A 291 34.73 9.32 4.03
C GLY A 291 34.65 9.87 5.46
N ASP A 292 35.61 10.71 5.83
CA ASP A 292 35.72 11.36 7.15
C ASP A 292 34.97 12.71 7.26
N GLN A 293 34.23 13.11 6.22
CA GLN A 293 33.50 14.38 6.17
C GLN A 293 31.99 14.18 6.19
N LEU A 294 31.30 14.94 7.05
CA LEU A 294 29.87 15.20 6.97
C LEU A 294 29.65 16.50 6.19
N HIS A 295 29.07 16.39 5.01
CA HIS A 295 28.57 17.53 4.26
C HIS A 295 27.14 17.81 4.71
N LEU A 296 26.88 19.02 5.19
CA LEU A 296 25.54 19.49 5.56
C LEU A 296 25.22 20.72 4.70
N ASP A 297 24.25 20.59 3.82
CA ASP A 297 23.75 21.66 2.95
C ASP A 297 22.33 22.02 3.37
N PHE A 298 22.10 23.29 3.69
CA PHE A 298 20.77 23.75 4.06
C PHE A 298 20.46 25.12 3.49
N GLY A 299 19.16 25.38 3.29
CA GLY A 299 18.64 26.69 2.90
C GLY A 299 17.83 27.28 4.04
N THR A 300 17.89 28.61 4.20
CA THR A 300 17.00 29.33 5.10
C THR A 300 15.97 30.13 4.31
N SER A 301 14.81 30.38 4.90
CA SER A 301 13.78 31.24 4.33
C SER A 301 13.09 32.02 5.45
N PRO A 302 12.56 33.23 5.17
CA PRO A 302 11.75 33.96 6.13
C PRO A 302 10.59 33.09 6.63
N MET A 303 10.39 33.07 7.95
CA MET A 303 9.25 32.41 8.54
C MET A 303 7.97 33.05 7.99
N PRO A 304 7.00 32.24 7.55
CA PRO A 304 5.74 32.77 7.08
C PRO A 304 5.02 33.56 8.17
N THR A 305 4.43 34.67 7.77
CA THR A 305 3.63 35.53 8.66
C THR A 305 2.14 35.35 8.42
N ARG A 306 1.76 34.75 7.29
CA ARG A 306 0.38 34.45 6.91
C ARG A 306 0.30 33.21 6.02
N THR A 307 -0.91 32.67 5.92
CA THR A 307 -1.27 31.57 5.04
C THR A 307 -2.11 32.08 3.87
N GLU A 308 -1.89 31.53 2.69
CA GLU A 308 -2.75 31.71 1.51
C GLU A 308 -3.22 30.33 1.04
N PHE A 309 -4.49 30.18 0.69
CA PHE A 309 -5.07 28.89 0.33
C PHE A 309 -5.48 28.87 -1.14
N LYS A 310 -5.16 27.77 -1.83
CA LYS A 310 -5.51 27.52 -3.24
C LYS A 310 -6.19 26.17 -3.40
N GLY A 311 -7.05 26.05 -4.41
CA GLY A 311 -7.78 24.81 -4.72
C GLY A 311 -8.93 24.49 -3.76
N MET A 312 -9.24 25.40 -2.84
CA MET A 312 -10.31 25.27 -1.87
C MET A 312 -11.61 25.92 -2.34
N SER A 313 -12.72 25.24 -2.10
CA SER A 313 -14.08 25.76 -2.29
C SER A 313 -15.06 25.33 -1.19
N VAL A 314 -14.74 24.29 -0.41
CA VAL A 314 -15.59 23.80 0.69
C VAL A 314 -15.64 24.77 1.87
N TYR A 315 -14.48 25.33 2.25
CA TYR A 315 -14.37 26.24 3.38
C TYR A 315 -13.87 27.61 2.95
N LYS A 316 -14.24 28.61 3.74
CA LYS A 316 -13.65 29.94 3.62
C LYS A 316 -12.22 29.93 4.19
N PRO A 317 -11.26 30.65 3.58
CA PRO A 317 -9.88 30.72 4.05
C PRO A 317 -9.73 31.09 5.53
N GLU A 318 -10.58 31.98 6.06
CA GLU A 318 -10.48 32.49 7.43
C GLU A 318 -10.81 31.43 8.49
N ASP A 319 -11.66 30.47 8.15
CA ASP A 319 -12.02 29.37 9.06
C ASP A 319 -10.92 28.33 9.13
N ILE A 320 -10.18 28.17 8.04
CA ILE A 320 -9.06 27.21 7.95
C ILE A 320 -7.77 27.79 8.50
N GLN A 321 -7.54 29.10 8.35
CA GLN A 321 -6.37 29.77 8.90
C GLN A 321 -6.21 29.50 10.41
N LYS A 322 -7.31 29.41 11.15
CA LYS A 322 -7.32 29.12 12.60
C LYS A 322 -6.75 27.75 12.97
N LEU A 323 -6.68 26.81 12.01
CA LEU A 323 -6.08 25.49 12.22
C LEU A 323 -4.55 25.53 12.28
N PHE A 324 -3.93 26.63 11.85
CA PHE A 324 -2.48 26.79 11.78
C PHE A 324 -1.99 27.68 12.93
N PRO A 325 -1.41 27.11 14.00
CA PRO A 325 -0.99 27.89 15.16
C PRO A 325 0.13 28.87 14.81
N MET A 326 0.06 30.08 15.37
CA MET A 326 1.15 31.06 15.26
C MET A 326 2.19 30.85 16.38
N PRO A 327 3.49 31.12 16.12
CA PRO A 327 4.07 31.47 14.81
C PRO A 327 4.10 30.26 13.86
N LEU A 328 4.14 30.48 12.54
CA LEU A 328 4.17 29.42 11.52
C LEU A 328 5.55 28.74 11.45
N THR A 329 5.93 28.07 12.53
CA THR A 329 7.07 27.16 12.59
C THR A 329 6.77 25.90 11.77
N MET A 330 7.81 25.16 11.38
CA MET A 330 7.60 23.88 10.67
C MET A 330 6.67 22.93 11.44
N GLU A 331 6.82 22.85 12.77
CA GLU A 331 5.96 22.03 13.63
C GLU A 331 4.49 22.49 13.57
N ASN A 332 4.24 23.80 13.70
CA ASN A 332 2.88 24.33 13.66
C ASN A 332 2.25 24.22 12.26
N ILE A 333 3.05 24.34 11.20
CA ILE A 333 2.60 24.11 9.82
C ILE A 333 2.16 22.64 9.66
N GLN A 334 2.98 21.68 10.10
CA GLN A 334 2.64 20.26 10.05
C GLN A 334 1.37 19.94 10.85
N LYS A 335 1.24 20.48 12.07
CA LYS A 335 0.02 20.36 12.89
C LYS A 335 -1.21 20.90 12.16
N GLY A 336 -1.10 22.08 11.55
CA GLY A 336 -2.19 22.68 10.79
C GLY A 336 -2.57 21.90 9.54
N MET A 337 -1.59 21.36 8.80
CA MET A 337 -1.84 20.49 7.64
C MET A 337 -2.58 19.22 8.05
N LEU A 338 -2.20 18.60 9.17
CA LEU A 338 -2.89 17.43 9.70
C LEU A 338 -4.33 17.76 10.13
N ALA A 339 -4.51 18.86 10.87
CA ALA A 339 -5.84 19.32 11.29
C ALA A 339 -6.74 19.66 10.10
N LEU A 340 -6.17 20.22 9.02
CA LEU A 340 -6.89 20.49 7.78
C LEU A 340 -7.36 19.19 7.11
N LYS A 341 -6.47 18.21 6.93
CA LYS A 341 -6.81 16.89 6.38
C LYS A 341 -7.91 16.21 7.20
N GLN A 342 -7.77 16.24 8.53
CA GLN A 342 -8.76 15.67 9.44
C GLN A 342 -10.10 16.38 9.32
N LYS A 343 -10.12 17.71 9.21
CA LYS A 343 -11.36 18.48 9.07
C LYS A 343 -12.16 18.09 7.82
N TYR A 344 -11.50 17.97 6.66
CA TYR A 344 -12.18 17.52 5.43
C TYR A 344 -12.74 16.10 5.61
N ALA A 345 -11.94 15.18 6.15
CA ALA A 345 -12.36 13.81 6.40
C ALA A 345 -13.55 13.72 7.38
N ASP A 346 -13.48 14.43 8.51
CA ASP A 346 -14.54 14.45 9.53
C ASP A 346 -15.84 15.01 8.99
N ASP A 347 -15.78 16.04 8.13
CA ASP A 347 -16.96 16.63 7.47
C ASP A 347 -17.44 15.80 6.25
N GLY A 348 -16.71 14.74 5.90
CA GLY A 348 -17.07 13.77 4.86
C GLY A 348 -16.64 14.15 3.44
N TYR A 349 -15.79 15.16 3.28
CA TYR A 349 -15.27 15.59 1.99
C TYR A 349 -14.02 14.80 1.60
N LEU A 350 -13.92 14.43 0.33
CA LEU A 350 -12.76 13.73 -0.21
C LEU A 350 -11.70 14.71 -0.73
N LEU A 351 -10.45 14.39 -0.44
CA LEU A 351 -9.30 14.98 -1.12
C LEU A 351 -8.83 13.98 -2.19
N MET A 352 -8.29 14.48 -3.30
CA MET A 352 -7.77 13.60 -4.37
C MET A 352 -6.72 12.64 -3.79
N PRO A 353 -6.74 11.36 -4.16
CA PRO A 353 -5.72 10.40 -3.74
C PRO A 353 -4.35 10.73 -4.36
N GLN A 354 -3.28 10.48 -3.62
CA GLN A 354 -1.91 10.52 -4.14
C GLN A 354 -1.67 9.30 -5.05
N PRO A 355 -1.03 9.44 -6.22
CA PRO A 355 -0.45 8.28 -6.90
C PRO A 355 0.72 7.75 -6.06
N ALA A 356 0.69 6.46 -5.70
CA ALA A 356 1.69 5.87 -4.81
C ALA A 356 3.12 6.00 -5.37
N ASP A 357 3.36 5.75 -6.66
CA ASP A 357 4.72 5.77 -7.24
C ASP A 357 4.66 6.01 -8.78
N GLY A 358 5.22 7.12 -9.30
CA GLY A 358 5.34 7.35 -10.75
C GLY A 358 5.82 8.76 -11.18
N PRO A 359 6.47 8.91 -12.35
CA PRO A 359 7.32 10.05 -12.73
C PRO A 359 6.59 11.38 -13.04
N ASN A 360 5.26 11.40 -12.94
CA ASN A 360 4.39 12.59 -13.03
C ASN A 360 3.54 12.69 -11.76
N SER A 361 4.21 12.76 -10.61
CA SER A 361 3.58 12.76 -9.29
C SER A 361 2.64 13.97 -9.17
N ALA A 362 1.34 13.73 -8.98
CA ALA A 362 0.40 14.79 -8.60
C ALA A 362 0.90 15.49 -7.32
N PRO A 363 0.65 16.80 -7.12
CA PRO A 363 1.03 17.47 -5.88
C PRO A 363 0.40 16.76 -4.69
N GLU A 364 1.09 16.75 -3.53
CA GLU A 364 0.52 16.23 -2.29
C GLU A 364 -0.90 16.78 -2.07
N THR A 365 -1.82 15.93 -1.59
CA THR A 365 -3.26 16.24 -1.44
C THR A 365 -3.52 17.53 -0.66
N VAL A 366 -2.60 17.83 0.26
CA VAL A 366 -2.36 19.16 0.80
C VAL A 366 -0.85 19.39 0.72
N SER A 367 -0.41 20.41 -0.03
CA SER A 367 1.00 20.79 -0.14
C SER A 367 1.22 22.22 0.31
N ALA A 368 2.46 22.56 0.65
CA ALA A 368 2.84 23.90 1.07
C ALA A 368 4.06 24.42 0.30
N ASP A 369 4.00 25.68 -0.12
CA ASP A 369 5.14 26.41 -0.67
C ASP A 369 5.42 27.67 0.16
N LEU A 370 6.71 27.93 0.38
CA LEU A 370 7.21 29.04 1.18
C LEU A 370 7.74 30.12 0.23
N GLN A 371 6.96 31.19 0.04
CA GLN A 371 7.36 32.32 -0.80
C GLN A 371 7.35 33.61 0.00
N ARG A 372 8.50 34.30 0.11
CA ARG A 372 8.65 35.66 0.66
C ARG A 372 7.73 35.96 1.87
N GLY A 373 7.80 35.13 2.92
CA GLY A 373 7.04 35.34 4.15
C GLY A 373 5.55 34.96 4.09
N VAL A 374 5.14 34.24 3.05
CA VAL A 374 3.79 33.68 2.85
C VAL A 374 3.89 32.16 2.72
N LEU A 375 3.03 31.45 3.45
CA LEU A 375 2.82 30.02 3.32
C LEU A 375 1.63 29.78 2.38
N THR A 376 1.90 29.35 1.15
CA THR A 376 0.84 28.97 0.21
C THR A 376 0.49 27.51 0.41
N ILE A 377 -0.75 27.22 0.79
CA ILE A 377 -1.28 25.88 1.00
C ILE A 377 -2.19 25.53 -0.19
N ASN A 378 -1.82 24.51 -0.94
CA ASN A 378 -2.64 23.99 -2.03
C ASN A 378 -3.43 22.80 -1.51
N VAL A 379 -4.74 22.81 -1.73
CA VAL A 379 -5.65 21.71 -1.37
C VAL A 379 -6.24 21.13 -2.65
N ALA A 380 -6.08 19.84 -2.84
CA ALA A 380 -6.67 19.12 -3.96
C ALA A 380 -8.01 18.50 -3.54
N GLU A 381 -9.09 19.31 -3.56
CA GLU A 381 -10.45 18.80 -3.34
C GLU A 381 -10.82 17.84 -4.48
N ALA A 382 -11.26 16.62 -4.15
CA ALA A 382 -11.82 15.72 -5.16
C ALA A 382 -13.14 16.32 -5.65
N ARG A 383 -13.30 16.47 -6.96
CA ARG A 383 -14.54 16.97 -7.57
C ARG A 383 -15.26 15.84 -8.30
N LEU A 384 -16.57 15.83 -8.18
CA LEU A 384 -17.41 14.86 -8.87
C LEU A 384 -17.48 15.23 -10.35
N SER A 385 -16.95 14.41 -11.26
CA SER A 385 -16.99 14.71 -12.69
C SER A 385 -18.38 14.43 -13.28
N ASP A 386 -18.91 13.22 -13.10
CA ASP A 386 -20.25 12.84 -13.55
C ASP A 386 -20.88 11.79 -12.62
N ILE A 387 -22.19 11.62 -12.74
CA ILE A 387 -22.94 10.52 -12.13
C ILE A 387 -23.54 9.66 -13.23
N VAL A 388 -22.93 8.49 -13.41
CA VAL A 388 -23.39 7.45 -14.33
C VAL A 388 -24.39 6.54 -13.61
N VAL A 389 -25.60 6.44 -14.17
CA VAL A 389 -26.67 5.61 -13.63
C VAL A 389 -26.81 4.36 -14.49
N THR A 390 -26.68 3.19 -13.86
CA THR A 390 -26.80 1.87 -14.51
C THR A 390 -27.83 0.99 -13.81
N GLY A 391 -28.39 0.02 -14.55
CA GLY A 391 -29.37 -0.96 -14.04
C GLY A 391 -30.82 -0.46 -13.95
N ASN A 392 -31.15 0.65 -14.62
CA ASN A 392 -32.46 1.29 -14.57
C ASN A 392 -33.34 1.02 -15.81
N ASP A 393 -33.45 -0.23 -16.27
CA ASP A 393 -34.11 -0.59 -17.54
C ASP A 393 -35.59 -0.16 -17.64
N LYS A 394 -36.29 -0.14 -16.50
CA LYS A 394 -37.73 0.19 -16.40
C LYS A 394 -38.00 1.60 -15.86
N THR A 395 -36.96 2.33 -15.46
CA THR A 395 -37.08 3.64 -14.79
C THR A 395 -36.16 4.65 -15.44
N LYS A 396 -36.67 5.82 -15.82
CA LYS A 396 -35.83 6.86 -16.45
C LYS A 396 -34.72 7.33 -15.49
N ALA A 397 -33.51 7.54 -16.00
CA ALA A 397 -32.38 8.01 -15.18
C ALA A 397 -32.67 9.33 -14.45
N GLU A 398 -33.46 10.23 -15.05
CA GLU A 398 -33.89 11.50 -14.42
C GLU A 398 -34.69 11.28 -13.12
N VAL A 399 -35.44 10.18 -13.01
CA VAL A 399 -36.17 9.82 -11.79
C VAL A 399 -35.22 9.45 -10.66
N ILE A 400 -34.04 8.94 -10.97
CA ILE A 400 -32.99 8.66 -10.00
C ILE A 400 -32.23 9.94 -9.69
N ARG A 401 -31.81 10.68 -10.73
CA ARG A 401 -31.03 11.93 -10.59
C ARG A 401 -31.73 12.99 -9.74
N ARG A 402 -33.06 13.10 -9.80
CA ARG A 402 -33.81 14.06 -8.96
C ARG A 402 -33.74 13.76 -7.46
N GLU A 403 -33.39 12.52 -7.08
CA GLU A 403 -33.22 12.14 -5.68
C GLU A 403 -31.79 12.42 -5.18
N LEU A 404 -30.84 12.66 -6.10
CA LEU A 404 -29.45 12.97 -5.79
C LEU A 404 -29.28 14.47 -5.52
N ARG A 405 -28.48 14.79 -4.52
CA ARG A 405 -28.01 16.15 -4.22
C ARG A 405 -26.55 16.33 -4.61
N ALA A 406 -25.81 15.25 -4.79
CA ALA A 406 -24.50 15.28 -5.40
C ALA A 406 -24.61 15.87 -6.82
N GLU A 407 -23.76 16.85 -7.08
CA GLU A 407 -23.74 17.60 -8.33
C GLU A 407 -22.35 17.49 -8.96
N ALA A 408 -22.32 17.40 -10.29
CA ALA A 408 -21.08 17.49 -11.05
C ALA A 408 -20.35 18.81 -10.76
N ASP A 409 -19.02 18.78 -10.90
CA ASP A 409 -18.07 19.85 -10.63
C ASP A 409 -18.04 20.36 -9.17
N LYS A 410 -18.75 19.71 -8.24
CA LYS A 410 -18.71 20.03 -6.80
C LYS A 410 -17.72 19.13 -6.05
N PRO A 411 -17.17 19.61 -4.92
CA PRO A 411 -16.40 18.76 -4.02
C PRO A 411 -17.21 17.53 -3.59
N VAL A 412 -16.61 16.35 -3.72
CA VAL A 412 -17.26 15.09 -3.37
C VAL A 412 -17.44 15.02 -1.86
N ASN A 413 -18.68 14.79 -1.42
CA ASN A 413 -19.01 14.55 -0.02
C ASN A 413 -19.66 13.17 0.15
N VAL A 414 -18.94 12.25 0.81
CA VAL A 414 -19.36 10.84 0.98
C VAL A 414 -20.65 10.73 1.78
N LYS A 415 -20.81 11.56 2.82
CA LYS A 415 -22.04 11.56 3.64
C LYS A 415 -23.26 11.98 2.82
N THR A 416 -23.08 12.92 1.89
CA THR A 416 -24.15 13.33 0.96
C THR A 416 -24.47 12.18 0.01
N LEU A 417 -23.46 11.54 -0.59
CA LEU A 417 -23.67 10.37 -1.45
C LEU A 417 -24.43 9.24 -0.72
N GLU A 418 -24.07 8.93 0.52
CA GLU A 418 -24.78 7.92 1.34
C GLU A 418 -26.25 8.29 1.55
N GLN A 419 -26.54 9.55 1.88
CA GLN A 419 -27.91 10.03 2.04
C GLN A 419 -28.69 10.03 0.72
N ASP A 420 -28.03 10.35 -0.39
CA ASP A 420 -28.61 10.33 -1.72
C ASP A 420 -29.02 8.91 -2.10
N LEU A 421 -28.16 7.92 -1.85
CA LEU A 421 -28.46 6.52 -2.08
C LEU A 421 -29.60 6.03 -1.19
N ALA A 422 -29.64 6.43 0.08
CA ALA A 422 -30.74 6.12 0.97
C ALA A 422 -32.08 6.67 0.47
N ARG A 423 -32.10 7.88 -0.14
CA ARG A 423 -33.31 8.43 -0.76
C ARG A 423 -33.74 7.63 -1.99
N VAL A 424 -32.80 7.28 -2.86
CA VAL A 424 -33.07 6.43 -4.03
C VAL A 424 -33.65 5.07 -3.59
N GLN A 425 -33.08 4.44 -2.56
CA GLN A 425 -33.62 3.20 -1.97
C GLN A 425 -35.03 3.42 -1.39
N GLY A 426 -35.24 4.52 -0.67
CA GLY A 426 -36.51 4.88 -0.06
C GLY A 426 -37.66 5.10 -1.05
N THR A 427 -37.39 5.26 -2.35
CA THR A 427 -38.43 5.29 -3.39
C THR A 427 -39.18 3.97 -3.53
N GLY A 428 -38.59 2.85 -3.09
CA GLY A 428 -39.13 1.50 -3.28
C GLY A 428 -39.11 1.01 -4.73
N LEU A 429 -38.51 1.76 -5.66
CA LEU A 429 -38.44 1.42 -7.08
C LEU A 429 -37.35 0.38 -7.39
N PHE A 430 -36.40 0.18 -6.49
CA PHE A 430 -35.21 -0.64 -6.71
C PHE A 430 -35.02 -1.63 -5.57
N ALA A 431 -34.76 -2.90 -5.89
CA ALA A 431 -34.46 -3.93 -4.90
C ALA A 431 -33.10 -3.70 -4.21
N HIS A 432 -32.11 -3.22 -4.97
CA HIS A 432 -30.77 -2.93 -4.50
C HIS A 432 -30.24 -1.64 -5.14
N VAL A 433 -29.66 -0.77 -4.32
CA VAL A 433 -28.99 0.45 -4.77
C VAL A 433 -27.65 0.50 -4.08
N ASN A 434 -26.58 0.61 -4.87
CA ASN A 434 -25.26 0.84 -4.33
C ASN A 434 -24.46 1.73 -5.33
N HIS A 435 -23.21 2.08 -5.03
CA HIS A 435 -22.44 3.06 -5.79
C HIS A 435 -20.95 2.69 -5.93
N THR A 436 -20.35 3.16 -7.00
CA THR A 436 -18.89 3.11 -7.21
C THR A 436 -18.35 4.53 -7.43
N VAL A 437 -17.24 4.88 -6.78
CA VAL A 437 -16.48 6.12 -6.99
C VAL A 437 -15.15 5.78 -7.64
N GLU A 438 -15.00 6.12 -8.91
CA GLU A 438 -13.80 5.85 -9.68
C GLU A 438 -13.09 7.17 -10.01
N PRO A 439 -11.74 7.21 -10.03
CA PRO A 439 -11.02 8.36 -10.57
C PRO A 439 -11.41 8.59 -12.03
N ASP A 440 -11.64 9.85 -12.39
CA ASP A 440 -11.84 10.24 -13.78
C ASP A 440 -10.47 10.22 -14.50
N PRO A 441 -10.26 9.39 -15.54
CA PRO A 441 -8.98 9.37 -16.24
C PRO A 441 -8.70 10.66 -17.04
N GLU A 442 -9.71 11.51 -17.27
CA GLU A 442 -9.57 12.76 -18.03
C GLU A 442 -9.35 14.01 -17.14
N ASN A 443 -9.47 13.91 -15.81
CA ASN A 443 -9.37 15.03 -14.85
C ASN A 443 -8.67 14.65 -13.54
#